data_AF-V6LAP0-F1
#
_entry.id   AF-V6LAP0-F1
#
_cell.length_a   1.000
_cell.length_b   1.000
_cell.length_c   1.000
_cell.angle_alpha   90.00
_cell.angle_beta   90.00
_cell.angle_gamma   90.00
#
_symmetry.space_group_name_H-M   'P 1'
#
loop_
_entity.id
_entity.type
_entity.pdbx_description
1 polymer ?
#
loop_
_entity_poly.entity_id
_entity_poly.type
_entity_poly.pdbx_seq_one_letter_code
_entity_poly.pdbx_strand_id
1 'polypeptide(L)'
;MTDSVICTKTTPNCASCDNEVCTACTPEYSLSQGLCAPNQQNESPVDKSDPTDPVPPAPVEMCTTNKECRDKGSGFCDGTSKTCKPCAAGCTTCTSFKFCAECNNTTSKPTTLIDGQCAEFCNQNRSHVYCSISGLMNCNPNSTSPCVCDRPQNCAECSDDAKSCKSCLTNMKMGADGKCIECADGLIKVGKICTKDDVVAGEVPVPPGPDPVVPEPGVNSYRLSGGAVAGIVVGVLIVIGAVGGGLAYYFVRRQKK
;
A
#
# COMPACT_ATOMS: atom_id res chain seq x y z
N MET A 1 -39.58 -18.69 -0.88
CA MET A 1 -38.69 -18.41 -2.04
C MET A 1 -37.40 -17.91 -1.44
N THR A 2 -36.38 -18.76 -1.37
CA THR A 2 -35.08 -18.47 -0.79
C THR A 2 -34.25 -17.73 -1.84
N ASP A 3 -33.98 -16.46 -1.60
CA ASP A 3 -33.07 -15.64 -2.41
C ASP A 3 -31.70 -16.32 -2.45
N SER A 4 -31.31 -16.77 -3.65
CA SER A 4 -29.98 -17.30 -3.89
C SER A 4 -29.01 -16.13 -3.92
N VAL A 5 -28.34 -15.89 -2.80
CA VAL A 5 -27.29 -14.86 -2.67
C VAL A 5 -26.19 -15.17 -3.68
N ILE A 6 -25.98 -14.26 -4.63
CA ILE A 6 -25.02 -14.41 -5.71
C ILE A 6 -23.62 -14.10 -5.18
N CYS A 7 -22.85 -15.14 -4.87
CA CYS A 7 -21.46 -15.09 -4.36
C CYS A 7 -20.43 -14.41 -5.29
N THR A 8 -20.73 -14.30 -6.58
CA THR A 8 -19.70 -14.07 -7.61
C THR A 8 -19.07 -12.68 -7.57
N LYS A 9 -19.63 -11.74 -6.80
CA LYS A 9 -19.12 -10.36 -6.76
C LYS A 9 -17.91 -10.16 -5.86
N THR A 10 -17.69 -11.04 -4.87
CA THR A 10 -16.67 -10.83 -3.83
C THR A 10 -15.61 -11.93 -3.78
N THR A 11 -15.91 -13.14 -4.24
CA THR A 11 -15.00 -14.29 -4.22
C THR A 11 -15.02 -15.06 -5.54
N PRO A 12 -14.07 -14.79 -6.47
CA PRO A 12 -13.97 -15.55 -7.71
C PRO A 12 -13.74 -17.04 -7.40
N ASN A 13 -14.33 -17.91 -8.23
CA ASN A 13 -14.23 -19.38 -8.14
C ASN A 13 -14.98 -20.02 -6.95
N CYS A 14 -15.85 -19.27 -6.26
CA CYS A 14 -16.72 -19.79 -5.21
C CYS A 14 -17.98 -20.47 -5.79
N ALA A 15 -18.27 -21.70 -5.35
CA ALA A 15 -19.45 -22.48 -5.74
C ALA A 15 -20.64 -22.29 -4.78
N SER A 16 -20.39 -22.06 -3.50
CA SER A 16 -21.44 -21.76 -2.50
C SER A 16 -20.94 -20.83 -1.41
N CYS A 17 -21.83 -20.00 -0.85
CA CYS A 17 -21.52 -19.15 0.30
C CYS A 17 -22.53 -19.31 1.43
N ASP A 18 -22.07 -18.96 2.62
CA ASP A 18 -22.90 -18.67 3.79
C ASP A 18 -22.47 -17.31 4.36
N ASN A 19 -23.41 -16.39 4.55
CA ASN A 19 -23.15 -15.04 5.05
C ASN A 19 -21.97 -14.32 4.35
N GLU A 20 -21.95 -14.33 3.02
CA GLU A 20 -20.88 -13.73 2.17
C GLU A 20 -19.49 -14.38 2.29
N VAL A 21 -19.34 -15.44 3.07
CA VAL A 21 -18.11 -16.23 3.16
C VAL A 21 -18.24 -17.46 2.26
N CYS A 22 -17.21 -17.73 1.44
CA CYS A 22 -17.22 -18.91 0.60
C CYS A 22 -17.16 -20.18 1.46
N THR A 23 -18.08 -21.11 1.23
CA THR A 23 -18.17 -22.41 1.95
C THR A 23 -17.79 -23.59 1.07
N ALA A 24 -17.90 -23.46 -0.25
CA ALA A 24 -17.40 -24.45 -1.20
C ALA A 24 -16.87 -23.76 -2.47
N CYS A 25 -15.78 -24.29 -3.01
CA CYS A 25 -15.16 -23.80 -4.23
C CYS A 25 -15.61 -24.60 -5.45
N THR A 26 -15.48 -23.99 -6.63
CA THR A 26 -15.64 -24.69 -7.92
C THR A 26 -14.60 -25.81 -8.06
N PRO A 27 -14.88 -26.86 -8.87
CA PRO A 27 -13.88 -27.89 -9.17
C PRO A 27 -12.57 -27.25 -9.61
N GLU A 28 -11.43 -27.81 -9.19
CA GLU A 28 -10.05 -27.27 -9.35
C GLU A 28 -9.60 -26.24 -8.30
N TYR A 29 -10.44 -25.89 -7.32
CA TYR A 29 -10.07 -24.97 -6.25
C TYR A 29 -10.32 -25.57 -4.86
N SER A 30 -9.53 -25.14 -3.87
CA SER A 30 -9.64 -25.53 -2.46
C SER A 30 -9.95 -24.32 -1.59
N LEU A 31 -10.78 -24.55 -0.57
CA LEU A 31 -11.19 -23.51 0.37
C LEU A 31 -10.09 -23.30 1.42
N SER A 32 -9.56 -22.08 1.50
CA SER A 32 -8.63 -21.65 2.53
C SER A 32 -9.06 -20.29 3.07
N GLN A 33 -9.37 -20.23 4.38
CA GLN A 33 -9.78 -19.00 5.07
C GLN A 33 -10.96 -18.25 4.41
N GLY A 34 -11.94 -19.00 3.89
CA GLY A 34 -13.12 -18.41 3.25
C GLY A 34 -12.90 -17.93 1.80
N LEU A 35 -11.73 -18.23 1.21
CA LEU A 35 -11.38 -17.90 -0.17
C LEU A 35 -10.99 -19.18 -0.95
N CYS A 36 -11.19 -19.16 -2.26
CA CYS A 36 -10.86 -20.28 -3.14
C CYS A 36 -9.49 -20.08 -3.79
N ALA A 37 -8.54 -20.95 -3.44
CA ALA A 37 -7.22 -21.00 -4.06
C ALA A 37 -7.19 -22.13 -5.10
N PRO A 38 -6.46 -21.98 -6.23
CA PRO A 38 -6.26 -23.08 -7.17
C PRO A 38 -5.71 -24.28 -6.41
N ASN A 39 -6.26 -25.46 -6.67
CA ASN A 39 -5.62 -26.70 -6.26
C ASN A 39 -4.22 -26.67 -6.86
N GLN A 40 -3.22 -26.81 -6.01
CA GLN A 40 -1.85 -27.08 -6.45
C GLN A 40 -1.94 -28.37 -7.25
N GLN A 41 -2.12 -28.27 -8.56
CA GLN A 41 -1.94 -29.40 -9.44
C GLN A 41 -0.46 -29.74 -9.33
N ASN A 42 -0.21 -30.79 -8.55
CA ASN A 42 0.98 -31.60 -8.74
C ASN A 42 1.13 -31.80 -10.24
N GLU A 43 2.33 -31.49 -10.72
CA GLU A 43 2.76 -31.66 -12.09
C GLU A 43 2.31 -33.03 -12.64
N SER A 44 1.98 -33.05 -13.93
CA SER A 44 1.40 -34.21 -14.62
C SER A 44 2.15 -35.52 -14.38
N PRO A 45 1.44 -36.68 -14.42
CA PRO A 45 2.04 -37.99 -14.30
C PRO A 45 2.77 -38.36 -15.59
N VAL A 46 4.11 -38.31 -15.58
CA VAL A 46 4.93 -39.04 -16.56
C VAL A 46 5.68 -40.15 -15.84
N ASP A 47 5.24 -41.35 -16.19
CA ASP A 47 5.86 -42.67 -16.12
C ASP A 47 6.45 -43.21 -14.82
N LYS A 48 5.96 -44.40 -14.47
CA LYS A 48 6.35 -45.21 -13.32
C LYS A 48 7.63 -45.98 -13.61
N SER A 49 8.62 -45.77 -12.76
CA SER A 49 9.44 -46.84 -12.20
C SER A 49 10.09 -46.37 -10.89
N ASP A 50 9.58 -46.89 -9.76
CA ASP A 50 10.24 -47.30 -8.49
C ASP A 50 11.41 -46.48 -7.88
N PRO A 51 11.72 -46.59 -6.57
CA PRO A 51 10.92 -46.48 -5.36
C PRO A 51 11.47 -45.39 -4.39
N THR A 52 10.56 -44.81 -3.58
CA THR A 52 10.81 -44.28 -2.22
C THR A 52 12.07 -43.44 -1.98
N ASP A 53 12.00 -42.15 -2.32
CA ASP A 53 12.28 -41.13 -1.31
C ASP A 53 11.27 -40.00 -1.50
N PRO A 54 10.50 -39.60 -0.47
CA PRO A 54 9.68 -38.41 -0.57
C PRO A 54 10.61 -37.24 -0.90
N VAL A 55 10.41 -36.63 -2.08
CA VAL A 55 11.13 -35.42 -2.47
C VAL A 55 11.06 -34.47 -1.28
N PRO A 56 12.21 -34.08 -0.68
CA PRO A 56 12.22 -33.19 0.46
C PRO A 56 11.42 -31.95 0.10
N PRO A 57 10.49 -31.49 0.95
CA PRO A 57 9.76 -30.27 0.68
C PRO A 57 10.79 -29.16 0.39
N ALA A 58 10.54 -28.40 -0.68
CA ALA A 58 11.42 -27.31 -1.08
C ALA A 58 11.73 -26.43 0.14
N PRO A 59 12.97 -25.93 0.28
CA PRO A 59 13.36 -25.13 1.43
C PRO A 59 12.38 -23.97 1.59
N VAL A 60 11.71 -23.93 2.74
CA VAL A 60 10.75 -22.88 3.04
C VAL A 60 11.52 -21.57 3.22
N GLU A 61 11.26 -20.63 2.32
CA GLU A 61 11.94 -19.34 2.33
C GLU A 61 11.43 -18.49 3.50
N MET A 62 12.27 -18.39 4.53
CA MET A 62 11.99 -17.54 5.69
C MET A 62 12.19 -16.06 5.36
N CYS A 63 11.44 -15.21 6.03
CA CYS A 63 11.50 -13.76 5.86
C CYS A 63 11.25 -13.01 7.17
N THR A 64 11.80 -11.80 7.25
CA THR A 64 11.54 -10.84 8.33
C THR A 64 10.74 -9.63 7.86
N THR A 65 10.90 -9.25 6.58
CA THR A 65 10.31 -8.04 5.98
C THR A 65 9.64 -8.37 4.65
N ASN A 66 8.68 -7.52 4.24
CA ASN A 66 8.07 -7.66 2.91
C ASN A 66 9.10 -7.42 1.80
N LYS A 67 10.09 -6.55 2.06
CA LYS A 67 11.17 -6.26 1.13
C LYS A 67 11.94 -7.51 0.72
N GLU A 68 12.29 -8.38 1.66
CA GLU A 68 13.02 -9.63 1.38
C GLU A 68 12.29 -10.53 0.37
N CYS A 69 10.96 -10.67 0.50
CA CYS A 69 10.16 -11.47 -0.41
C CYS A 69 9.99 -10.79 -1.78
N ARG A 70 9.82 -9.46 -1.80
CA ARG A 70 9.70 -8.70 -3.05
C ARG A 70 10.98 -8.71 -3.87
N ASP A 71 12.13 -8.52 -3.23
CA ASP A 71 13.44 -8.47 -3.90
C ASP A 71 13.76 -9.80 -4.61
N LYS A 72 13.14 -10.90 -4.17
CA LYS A 72 13.23 -12.23 -4.77
C LYS A 72 12.09 -12.56 -5.73
N GLY A 73 11.06 -11.72 -5.82
CA GLY A 73 9.86 -11.98 -6.60
C GLY A 73 8.93 -13.04 -6.00
N SER A 74 9.14 -13.43 -4.73
CA SER A 74 8.38 -14.48 -4.03
C SER A 74 7.05 -13.97 -3.43
N GLY A 75 6.78 -12.66 -3.47
CA GLY A 75 5.55 -12.02 -3.00
C GLY A 75 5.76 -11.18 -1.74
N PHE A 76 5.05 -11.49 -0.65
CA PHE A 76 5.07 -10.75 0.61
C PHE A 76 5.46 -11.67 1.79
N CYS A 77 5.92 -11.09 2.89
CA CYS A 77 6.29 -11.83 4.09
C CYS A 77 5.07 -12.03 5.00
N ASP A 78 4.65 -13.28 5.18
CA ASP A 78 3.54 -13.60 6.08
C ASP A 78 3.96 -13.46 7.54
N GLY A 79 3.21 -12.65 8.28
CA GLY A 79 3.54 -12.27 9.64
C GLY A 79 3.57 -13.41 10.64
N THR A 80 2.68 -14.38 10.43
CA THR A 80 2.46 -15.51 11.32
C THR A 80 3.46 -16.63 11.07
N SER A 81 3.64 -17.03 9.81
CA SER A 81 4.54 -18.13 9.44
C SER A 81 6.00 -17.67 9.28
N LYS A 82 6.26 -16.37 9.11
CA LYS A 82 7.57 -15.82 8.76
C LYS A 82 8.11 -16.43 7.46
N THR A 83 7.22 -16.69 6.51
CA THR A 83 7.57 -17.25 5.20
C THR A 83 7.07 -16.36 4.08
N CYS A 84 7.78 -16.35 2.95
CA CYS A 84 7.30 -15.65 1.77
C CYS A 84 6.07 -16.36 1.20
N LYS A 85 5.00 -15.58 0.98
CA LYS A 85 3.76 -16.03 0.34
C LYS A 85 3.55 -15.26 -0.97
N PRO A 86 3.02 -15.93 -2.00
CA PRO A 86 2.74 -15.28 -3.26
C PRO A 86 1.65 -14.21 -3.09
N CYS A 87 1.69 -13.20 -3.96
CA CYS A 87 0.61 -12.24 -4.09
C CYS A 87 -0.68 -12.90 -4.60
N ALA A 88 -1.83 -12.27 -4.38
CA ALA A 88 -3.08 -12.70 -4.99
C ALA A 88 -2.98 -12.72 -6.53
N ALA A 89 -3.79 -13.58 -7.16
CA ALA A 89 -3.85 -13.67 -8.61
C ALA A 89 -4.14 -12.30 -9.24
N GLY A 90 -3.41 -11.96 -10.31
CA GLY A 90 -3.53 -10.65 -10.96
C GLY A 90 -2.75 -9.52 -10.26
N CYS A 91 -1.95 -9.83 -9.24
CA CYS A 91 -1.06 -8.88 -8.57
C CYS A 91 0.42 -9.25 -8.78
N THR A 92 1.24 -8.32 -9.26
CA THR A 92 2.69 -8.54 -9.45
C THR A 92 3.52 -8.15 -8.23
N THR A 93 3.10 -7.09 -7.53
CA THR A 93 3.78 -6.60 -6.33
C THR A 93 2.74 -6.38 -5.24
N CYS A 94 2.94 -6.93 -4.04
CA CYS A 94 2.01 -6.81 -2.93
C CYS A 94 2.74 -6.59 -1.60
N THR A 95 2.00 -6.12 -0.58
CA THR A 95 2.48 -6.07 0.82
C THR A 95 1.72 -7.02 1.73
N SER A 96 0.61 -7.56 1.25
CA SER A 96 -0.15 -8.64 1.87
C SER A 96 -0.95 -9.37 0.79
N PHE A 97 -1.59 -10.47 1.15
CA PHE A 97 -2.48 -11.19 0.24
C PHE A 97 -3.64 -10.31 -0.29
N LYS A 98 -4.15 -9.38 0.53
CA LYS A 98 -5.28 -8.51 0.18
C LYS A 98 -4.88 -7.16 -0.41
N PHE A 99 -3.61 -6.78 -0.31
CA PHE A 99 -3.14 -5.45 -0.67
C PHE A 99 -2.12 -5.53 -1.82
N CYS A 100 -2.60 -5.25 -3.01
CA CYS A 100 -1.84 -5.23 -4.24
C CYS A 100 -1.25 -3.85 -4.51
N ALA A 101 0.08 -3.77 -4.50
CA ALA A 101 0.83 -2.56 -4.76
C ALA A 101 1.07 -2.31 -6.26
N GLU A 102 0.94 -3.36 -7.08
CA GLU A 102 0.97 -3.26 -8.53
C GLU A 102 0.20 -4.42 -9.16
N CYS A 103 -0.81 -4.07 -9.95
CA CYS A 103 -1.63 -5.05 -10.65
C CYS A 103 -0.94 -5.54 -11.92
N ASN A 104 -1.11 -6.83 -12.22
CA ASN A 104 -0.58 -7.47 -13.41
C ASN A 104 -1.26 -6.90 -14.67
N ASN A 105 -0.47 -6.27 -15.53
CA ASN A 105 -0.94 -5.55 -16.71
C ASN A 105 -0.91 -6.36 -18.01
N THR A 106 -0.67 -7.68 -17.96
CA THR A 106 -0.47 -8.52 -19.16
C THR A 106 -1.74 -8.72 -20.00
N THR A 107 -2.89 -8.98 -19.38
CA THR A 107 -4.11 -9.37 -20.12
C THR A 107 -5.17 -8.27 -20.14
N SER A 108 -5.49 -7.68 -18.98
CA SER A 108 -6.62 -6.75 -18.83
C SER A 108 -6.21 -5.33 -18.47
N LYS A 109 -4.89 -5.07 -18.34
CA LYS A 109 -4.31 -3.80 -17.87
C LYS A 109 -5.03 -3.15 -16.66
N PRO A 110 -5.40 -3.93 -15.62
CA PRO A 110 -6.12 -3.39 -14.46
C PRO A 110 -5.38 -2.20 -13.84
N THR A 111 -6.16 -1.28 -13.29
CA THR A 111 -5.66 -0.10 -12.61
C THR A 111 -5.48 -0.40 -11.13
N THR A 112 -4.27 -0.18 -10.61
CA THR A 112 -3.99 -0.24 -9.17
C THR A 112 -4.63 0.95 -8.46
N LEU A 113 -5.47 0.66 -7.48
CA LEU A 113 -6.05 1.64 -6.59
C LEU A 113 -5.14 1.90 -5.38
N ILE A 114 -5.24 3.09 -4.77
CA ILE A 114 -4.44 3.49 -3.59
C ILE A 114 -4.70 2.63 -2.35
N ASP A 115 -5.85 1.94 -2.30
CA ASP A 115 -6.24 1.03 -1.24
C ASP A 115 -5.75 -0.42 -1.46
N GLY A 116 -4.97 -0.64 -2.52
CA GLY A 116 -4.37 -1.93 -2.85
C GLY A 116 -5.28 -2.86 -3.64
N GLN A 117 -6.42 -2.38 -4.16
CA GLN A 117 -7.27 -3.19 -5.04
C GLN A 117 -6.89 -3.01 -6.52
N CYS A 118 -7.26 -3.99 -7.34
CA CYS A 118 -7.13 -3.93 -8.79
C CYS A 118 -8.50 -3.70 -9.43
N ALA A 119 -8.75 -2.48 -9.89
CA ALA A 119 -9.95 -2.17 -10.67
C ALA A 119 -9.75 -2.59 -12.13
N GLU A 120 -10.86 -2.92 -12.80
CA GLU A 120 -10.83 -3.09 -14.26
C GLU A 120 -10.29 -1.84 -14.95
N PHE A 121 -9.67 -2.05 -16.11
CA PHE A 121 -9.11 -0.95 -16.89
C PHE A 121 -10.22 -0.09 -17.49
N CYS A 122 -10.15 1.20 -17.19
CA CYS A 122 -11.09 2.22 -17.67
C CYS A 122 -10.31 3.32 -18.40
N ASN A 123 -9.58 2.93 -19.45
CA ASN A 123 -8.99 3.88 -20.40
C ASN A 123 -9.93 4.09 -21.58
N GLN A 124 -10.85 5.02 -21.42
CA GLN A 124 -11.56 5.58 -22.55
C GLN A 124 -11.01 6.98 -22.72
N ASN A 125 -10.21 7.24 -23.76
CA ASN A 125 -9.61 8.52 -24.23
C ASN A 125 -10.30 9.83 -23.76
N ARG A 126 -10.40 10.03 -22.46
CA ARG A 126 -11.11 11.10 -21.79
C ARG A 126 -10.13 11.62 -20.77
N SER A 127 -9.84 12.90 -20.87
CA SER A 127 -9.03 13.58 -19.88
C SER A 127 -9.87 13.85 -18.63
N HIS A 128 -9.22 14.03 -17.48
CA HIS A 128 -9.86 14.38 -16.20
C HIS A 128 -10.78 13.30 -15.61
N VAL A 129 -10.51 12.04 -15.89
CA VAL A 129 -11.19 10.89 -15.26
C VAL A 129 -10.18 9.93 -14.62
N TYR A 130 -10.61 9.17 -13.64
CA TYR A 130 -9.85 8.09 -13.01
C TYR A 130 -10.68 6.82 -12.88
N CYS A 131 -9.99 5.70 -12.65
CA CYS A 131 -10.60 4.40 -12.43
C CYS A 131 -10.95 4.18 -10.96
N SER A 132 -12.19 3.82 -10.68
CA SER A 132 -12.62 3.34 -9.38
C SER A 132 -13.16 1.92 -9.51
N ILE A 133 -13.39 1.25 -8.37
CA ILE A 133 -14.06 -0.05 -8.34
C ILE A 133 -15.50 0.02 -8.90
N SER A 134 -16.12 1.19 -8.85
CA SER A 134 -17.45 1.46 -9.38
C SER A 134 -17.43 1.93 -10.84
N GLY A 135 -16.26 1.92 -11.50
CA GLY A 135 -16.08 2.37 -12.87
C GLY A 135 -15.42 3.75 -12.99
N LEU A 136 -15.72 4.45 -14.08
CA LEU A 136 -15.08 5.72 -14.44
C LEU A 136 -15.65 6.89 -13.62
N MET A 137 -14.77 7.66 -12.97
CA MET A 137 -15.12 8.79 -12.11
C MET A 137 -14.36 10.05 -12.53
N ASN A 138 -14.88 11.24 -12.22
CA ASN A 138 -14.19 12.51 -12.47
C ASN A 138 -13.05 12.74 -11.48
N CYS A 139 -11.91 13.17 -11.98
CA CYS A 139 -10.74 13.52 -11.18
C CYS A 139 -11.06 14.55 -10.09
N ASN A 140 -10.58 14.28 -8.89
CA ASN A 140 -10.78 15.13 -7.72
C ASN A 140 -9.65 14.86 -6.69
N PRO A 141 -9.48 15.71 -5.66
CA PRO A 141 -8.38 15.54 -4.69
C PRO A 141 -8.35 14.18 -3.99
N ASN A 142 -9.47 13.45 -3.97
CA ASN A 142 -9.63 12.14 -3.34
C ASN A 142 -9.70 10.99 -4.35
N SER A 143 -9.24 11.19 -5.59
CA SER A 143 -9.15 10.13 -6.59
C SER A 143 -8.36 8.94 -6.05
N THR A 144 -8.91 7.73 -6.23
CA THR A 144 -8.35 6.50 -5.69
C THR A 144 -7.39 5.80 -6.65
N SER A 145 -7.17 6.35 -7.84
CA SER A 145 -6.18 5.88 -8.80
C SER A 145 -5.70 7.03 -9.69
N PRO A 146 -4.59 6.85 -10.44
CA PRO A 146 -4.06 7.91 -11.27
C PRO A 146 -5.10 8.45 -12.25
N CYS A 147 -5.27 9.76 -12.22
CA CYS A 147 -6.04 10.47 -13.22
C CYS A 147 -5.41 10.36 -14.60
N VAL A 148 -6.28 10.21 -15.61
CA VAL A 148 -5.91 10.29 -17.02
C VAL A 148 -5.68 11.75 -17.37
N CYS A 149 -4.39 12.13 -17.34
CA CYS A 149 -3.87 13.40 -17.81
C CYS A 149 -2.95 13.15 -19.03
N ASP A 150 -2.64 14.17 -19.82
CA ASP A 150 -1.93 14.00 -21.11
C ASP A 150 -0.51 13.43 -20.95
N ARG A 151 0.17 13.79 -19.86
CA ARG A 151 1.59 13.45 -19.59
C ARG A 151 1.92 13.10 -18.14
N PRO A 152 1.40 13.81 -17.12
CA PRO A 152 1.87 13.61 -15.76
C PRO A 152 1.32 12.30 -15.19
N GLN A 153 2.11 11.68 -14.31
CA GLN A 153 1.77 10.40 -13.68
C GLN A 153 1.29 10.61 -12.25
N ASN A 154 0.39 9.73 -11.80
CA ASN A 154 -0.11 9.66 -10.42
C ASN A 154 -0.74 10.95 -9.91
N CYS A 155 -1.40 11.72 -10.78
CA CYS A 155 -2.20 12.85 -10.35
C CYS A 155 -3.49 12.37 -9.68
N ALA A 156 -3.91 13.05 -8.61
CA ALA A 156 -5.30 12.99 -8.14
C ALA A 156 -6.18 13.95 -8.95
N GLU A 157 -5.62 15.09 -9.38
CA GLU A 157 -6.26 16.02 -10.30
C GLU A 157 -5.28 16.49 -11.36
N CYS A 158 -5.74 16.61 -12.60
CA CYS A 158 -5.00 17.30 -13.64
C CYS A 158 -5.19 18.83 -13.51
N SER A 159 -4.22 19.61 -13.98
CA SER A 159 -4.42 21.03 -14.30
C SER A 159 -5.47 21.21 -15.41
N ASP A 160 -6.00 22.41 -15.58
CA ASP A 160 -7.04 22.71 -16.59
C ASP A 160 -6.58 22.41 -18.03
N ASP A 161 -5.28 22.47 -18.29
CA ASP A 161 -4.66 22.13 -19.58
C ASP A 161 -4.23 20.66 -19.71
N ALA A 162 -4.51 19.84 -18.68
CA ALA A 162 -4.15 18.43 -18.54
C ALA A 162 -2.65 18.09 -18.64
N LYS A 163 -1.75 19.08 -18.66
CA LYS A 163 -0.31 18.88 -18.86
C LYS A 163 0.49 18.68 -17.57
N SER A 164 -0.09 19.01 -16.43
CA SER A 164 0.52 18.87 -15.11
C SER A 164 -0.48 18.31 -14.08
N CYS A 165 0.02 17.81 -12.95
CA CYS A 165 -0.84 17.51 -11.82
C CYS A 165 -1.18 18.80 -11.08
N LYS A 166 -2.47 19.03 -10.82
CA LYS A 166 -2.92 20.03 -9.86
C LYS A 166 -2.71 19.54 -8.43
N SER A 167 -2.96 18.25 -8.19
CA SER A 167 -2.71 17.57 -6.92
C SER A 167 -2.21 16.14 -7.16
N CYS A 168 -1.41 15.62 -6.23
CA CYS A 168 -0.91 14.24 -6.29
C CYS A 168 -1.87 13.28 -5.62
N LEU A 169 -1.84 12.01 -6.04
CA LEU A 169 -2.51 10.95 -5.31
C LEU A 169 -2.09 10.91 -3.84
N THR A 170 -3.00 10.42 -3.00
CA THR A 170 -2.73 10.15 -1.59
C THR A 170 -1.41 9.40 -1.43
N ASN A 171 -0.64 9.77 -0.41
CA ASN A 171 0.68 9.23 -0.09
C ASN A 171 1.82 9.59 -1.06
N MET A 172 1.55 10.39 -2.09
CA MET A 172 2.55 10.91 -3.01
C MET A 172 2.72 12.42 -2.84
N LYS A 173 3.90 12.92 -3.19
CA LYS A 173 4.20 14.35 -3.23
C LYS A 173 4.70 14.76 -4.60
N MET A 174 4.51 16.03 -4.89
CA MET A 174 4.97 16.62 -6.15
C MET A 174 6.48 16.82 -6.06
N GLY A 175 7.21 16.17 -6.96
CA GLY A 175 8.64 16.36 -7.12
C GLY A 175 8.95 17.73 -7.74
N ALA A 176 10.24 18.07 -7.77
CA ALA A 176 10.70 19.33 -8.36
C ALA A 176 10.40 19.46 -9.87
N ASP A 177 10.14 18.34 -10.56
CA ASP A 177 9.76 18.29 -11.96
C ASP A 177 8.25 18.41 -12.21
N GLY A 178 7.46 18.68 -11.17
CA GLY A 178 6.01 18.81 -11.24
C GLY A 178 5.27 17.47 -11.38
N LYS A 179 5.96 16.33 -11.22
CA LYS A 179 5.35 15.00 -11.28
C LYS A 179 5.12 14.43 -9.89
N CYS A 180 4.10 13.58 -9.76
CA CYS A 180 3.77 12.89 -8.51
C CYS A 180 4.46 11.52 -8.44
N ILE A 181 5.78 11.51 -8.45
CA ILE A 181 6.58 10.26 -8.46
C ILE A 181 7.28 9.99 -7.12
N GLU A 182 7.33 10.98 -6.24
CA GLU A 182 7.94 10.86 -4.93
C GLU A 182 6.89 10.47 -3.89
N CYS A 183 7.28 9.60 -2.96
CA CYS A 183 6.43 9.29 -1.82
C CYS A 183 6.46 10.42 -0.80
N ALA A 184 5.34 10.61 -0.09
CA ALA A 184 5.29 11.50 1.06
C ALA A 184 6.30 11.05 2.14
N ASP A 185 6.69 11.98 3.01
CA ASP A 185 7.74 11.73 3.98
C ASP A 185 7.40 10.57 4.92
N GLY A 186 8.37 9.67 5.14
CA GLY A 186 8.18 8.46 5.95
C GLY A 186 7.48 7.30 5.22
N LEU A 187 7.18 7.43 3.93
CA LEU A 187 6.65 6.36 3.09
C LEU A 187 7.70 5.91 2.07
N ILE A 188 7.60 4.65 1.65
CA ILE A 188 8.40 4.06 0.59
C ILE A 188 7.53 3.70 -0.61
N LYS A 189 8.19 3.58 -1.76
CA LYS A 189 7.54 3.12 -2.99
C LYS A 189 7.50 1.60 -3.03
N VAL A 190 6.30 1.05 -3.13
CA VAL A 190 6.07 -0.39 -3.35
C VAL A 190 5.26 -0.52 -4.63
N GLY A 191 5.84 -1.12 -5.67
CA GLY A 191 5.19 -1.16 -6.98
C GLY A 191 4.85 0.25 -7.48
N LYS A 192 3.55 0.52 -7.63
CA LYS A 192 3.02 1.82 -8.11
C LYS A 192 2.50 2.74 -7.00
N ILE A 193 2.49 2.29 -5.74
CA ILE A 193 1.93 3.05 -4.63
C ILE A 193 3.00 3.41 -3.60
N CYS A 194 2.65 4.37 -2.74
CA CYS A 194 3.47 4.77 -1.62
C CYS A 194 2.80 4.32 -0.32
N THR A 195 3.55 3.58 0.49
CA THR A 195 3.06 3.02 1.76
C THR A 195 4.20 2.94 2.78
N LYS A 196 3.90 2.67 4.04
CA LYS A 196 4.94 2.46 5.05
C LYS A 196 5.68 1.16 4.74
N ASP A 197 7.01 1.19 4.82
CA ASP A 197 7.78 -0.06 4.77
C ASP A 197 7.47 -0.81 6.06
N ASP A 198 7.23 -2.10 5.92
CA ASP A 198 7.19 -3.06 7.02
C ASP A 198 6.29 -2.70 8.20
N VAL A 199 5.01 -3.03 8.09
CA VAL A 199 4.36 -3.70 9.21
C VAL A 199 3.96 -5.07 8.74
N VAL A 200 4.62 -6.07 9.32
CA VAL A 200 4.08 -7.41 9.45
C VAL A 200 2.59 -7.27 9.79
N ALA A 201 1.71 -7.65 8.87
CA ALA A 201 0.29 -7.80 9.12
C ALA A 201 0.13 -8.89 10.18
N GLY A 202 0.15 -8.50 11.45
CA GLY A 202 0.28 -9.40 12.58
C GLY A 202 0.34 -8.67 13.92
N GLU A 203 0.75 -7.40 13.95
CA GLU A 203 0.39 -6.53 15.07
C GLU A 203 -1.04 -6.02 14.84
N VAL A 204 -2.01 -6.85 15.20
CA VAL A 204 -3.33 -6.32 15.58
C VAL A 204 -3.05 -5.34 16.73
N PRO A 205 -3.45 -4.05 16.64
CA PRO A 205 -3.47 -3.20 17.82
C PRO A 205 -4.37 -3.92 18.81
N VAL A 206 -3.79 -4.44 19.90
CA VAL A 206 -4.58 -4.95 21.01
C VAL A 206 -5.52 -3.79 21.39
N PRO A 207 -6.85 -3.94 21.29
CA PRO A 207 -7.75 -2.88 21.70
C PRO A 207 -7.43 -2.57 23.17
N PRO A 208 -7.31 -1.28 23.56
CA PRO A 208 -7.17 -0.95 24.97
C PRO A 208 -8.35 -1.60 25.70
N GLY A 209 -8.04 -2.56 26.57
CA GLY A 209 -9.01 -3.09 27.50
C GLY A 209 -9.59 -1.95 28.33
N PRO A 210 -10.81 -2.07 28.86
CA PRO A 210 -11.47 -0.99 29.57
C PRO A 210 -10.58 -0.48 30.71
N ASP A 211 -10.17 0.78 30.61
CA ASP A 211 -9.36 1.45 31.63
C ASP A 211 -10.10 1.46 32.98
N PRO A 212 -9.39 1.26 34.11
CA PRO A 212 -9.94 1.54 35.42
C PRO A 212 -10.24 3.03 35.53
N VAL A 213 -11.50 3.36 35.76
CA VAL A 213 -12.01 4.71 36.02
C VAL A 213 -11.27 5.34 37.20
N VAL A 214 -10.45 6.37 36.97
CA VAL A 214 -9.98 7.32 37.99
C VAL A 214 -9.85 8.71 37.34
N PRO A 215 -10.35 9.80 37.97
CA PRO A 215 -10.70 11.04 37.28
C PRO A 215 -9.51 11.94 36.93
N GLU A 216 -9.66 12.70 35.84
CA GLU A 216 -8.71 13.72 35.35
C GLU A 216 -8.46 14.83 36.39
N PRO A 217 -7.26 15.41 36.39
CA PRO A 217 -7.11 16.63 35.59
C PRO A 217 -5.77 16.72 34.82
N GLY A 218 -5.88 17.20 33.58
CA GLY A 218 -5.02 18.29 33.09
C GLY A 218 -3.58 17.97 32.65
N VAL A 219 -3.44 17.95 31.32
CA VAL A 219 -2.34 18.51 30.52
C VAL A 219 -0.98 17.77 30.51
N ASN A 220 -0.65 17.27 29.31
CA ASN A 220 0.67 16.90 28.75
C ASN A 220 1.42 15.70 29.35
N SER A 221 1.53 14.64 28.55
CA SER A 221 2.71 13.75 28.55
C SER A 221 2.79 12.95 27.26
N TYR A 222 3.61 13.43 26.32
CA TYR A 222 4.19 12.59 25.26
C TYR A 222 5.07 11.51 25.91
N ARG A 223 4.59 10.26 25.91
CA ARG A 223 5.39 9.09 26.28
C ARG A 223 6.01 8.49 25.02
N LEU A 224 7.12 9.08 24.58
CA LEU A 224 8.06 8.46 23.65
C LEU A 224 9.21 7.86 24.47
N SER A 225 9.14 6.56 24.75
CA SER A 225 10.33 5.73 24.97
C SER A 225 10.98 5.54 23.59
N GLY A 226 12.25 5.76 23.30
CA GLY A 226 13.44 5.92 24.13
C GLY A 226 14.59 5.46 23.22
N GLY A 227 15.24 6.38 22.51
CA GLY A 227 16.25 6.01 21.51
C GLY A 227 16.80 7.18 20.69
N ALA A 228 17.33 8.19 21.37
CA ALA A 228 18.41 9.08 20.93
C ALA A 228 18.47 9.53 19.45
N VAL A 229 17.73 10.58 19.05
CA VAL A 229 18.23 11.67 18.18
C VAL A 229 17.40 12.94 18.47
N ALA A 230 17.71 13.67 19.53
CA ALA A 230 17.12 14.99 19.80
C ALA A 230 18.24 15.96 20.16
N GLY A 231 18.84 16.55 19.13
CA GLY A 231 19.89 17.54 19.29
C GLY A 231 20.33 18.12 17.97
N ILE A 232 19.46 18.89 17.30
CA ILE A 232 19.75 20.08 16.46
C ILE A 232 18.38 20.73 16.16
N VAL A 233 17.83 21.50 17.10
CA VAL A 233 16.81 22.52 16.79
C VAL A 233 17.06 23.82 17.57
N VAL A 234 17.78 23.76 18.68
CA VAL A 234 18.15 24.97 19.45
C VAL A 234 19.27 25.79 18.78
N GLY A 235 20.11 25.18 17.94
CA GLY A 235 21.24 25.87 17.30
C GLY A 235 20.85 26.93 16.25
N VAL A 236 19.80 26.69 15.47
CA VAL A 236 19.43 27.57 14.34
C VAL A 236 18.82 28.89 14.81
N LEU A 237 18.06 28.88 15.92
CA LEU A 237 17.44 30.09 16.47
C LEU A 237 18.47 31.06 17.07
N ILE A 238 19.59 30.56 17.60
CA ILE A 238 20.68 31.41 18.12
C ILE A 238 21.42 32.12 16.98
N VAL A 239 21.64 31.45 15.84
CA VAL A 239 22.37 32.04 14.70
C VAL A 239 21.55 33.18 14.06
N ILE A 240 20.24 33.04 13.93
CA ILE A 240 19.39 34.11 13.37
C ILE A 240 19.30 35.32 14.31
N GLY A 241 19.27 35.10 15.63
CA GLY A 241 19.30 36.17 16.63
C GLY A 241 20.60 36.99 16.60
N ALA A 242 21.76 36.32 16.43
CA ALA A 242 23.05 36.98 16.38
C ALA A 242 23.27 37.83 15.11
N VAL A 243 22.83 37.33 13.95
CA VAL A 243 22.98 38.06 12.67
C VAL A 243 22.00 39.24 12.58
N GLY A 244 20.77 39.08 13.08
CA GLY A 244 19.78 40.16 13.10
C GLY A 244 20.13 41.29 14.08
N GLY A 245 20.57 40.96 15.29
CA GLY A 245 20.93 41.96 16.31
C GLY A 245 22.19 42.77 15.98
N GLY A 246 23.19 42.14 15.33
CA GLY A 246 24.46 42.79 14.98
C GLY A 246 24.32 43.88 13.92
N LEU A 247 23.47 43.68 12.91
CA LEU A 247 23.26 44.66 11.84
C LEU A 247 22.54 45.93 12.35
N ALA A 248 21.53 45.78 13.22
CA ALA A 248 20.83 46.92 13.79
C ALA A 248 21.74 47.79 14.67
N TYR A 249 22.61 47.17 15.49
CA TYR A 249 23.58 47.91 16.31
C TYR A 249 24.62 48.67 15.46
N TYR A 250 25.06 48.09 14.35
CA TYR A 250 26.04 48.72 13.45
C TYR A 250 25.49 50.00 12.79
N PHE A 251 24.23 50.00 12.33
CA PHE A 251 23.64 51.18 11.69
C PHE A 251 23.39 52.34 12.66
N VAL A 252 22.97 52.05 13.90
CA VAL A 252 22.75 53.09 14.93
C VAL A 252 24.06 53.77 15.34
N ARG A 253 25.17 53.03 15.37
CA ARG A 253 26.48 53.59 15.75
C ARG A 253 27.10 54.44 14.64
N ARG A 254 26.75 54.22 13.38
CA ARG A 254 27.29 54.98 12.24
C ARG A 254 26.69 56.38 12.08
N GLN A 255 25.51 56.64 12.64
CA GLN A 255 24.87 57.97 12.58
C GLN A 255 25.38 58.97 13.64
N LYS A 256 26.26 58.54 14.55
CA LYS A 256 26.86 59.39 15.59
C LYS A 256 28.31 59.77 15.30
N LYS A 257 28.77 59.67 14.05
CA LYS A 257 30.12 60.06 13.63
C LYS A 257 30.07 61.04 12.47
#